data_AF-A0A392VHJ7-F1
#
_entry.id   AF-A0A392VHJ7-F1
#
_cell.length_a   1.000
_cell.length_b   1.000
_cell.length_c   1.000
_cell.angle_alpha   90.00
_cell.angle_beta   90.00
_cell.angle_gamma   90.00
#
_symmetry.space_group_name_H-M   'P 1'
#
loop_
_entity.id
_entity.type
_entity.pdbx_description
1 polymer ?
#
loop_
_entity_poly.entity_id
_entity_poly.type
_entity_poly.pdbx_seq_one_letter_code
_entity_poly.pdbx_strand_id
1 'polypeptide(L)' 'MRAPIPSGFEKPPSLGTYYGQTDPDEHIDNINAILDFCRVSGTIRCRLFPTTLRKGAMA' A
#
# COMPACT_ATOMS: atom_id res chain seq x y z
N MET A 1 10.15 -4.28 19.26
CA MET A 1 9.62 -5.64 18.97
C MET A 1 8.29 -5.44 18.26
N ARG A 2 8.07 -6.08 17.10
CA ARG A 2 6.81 -5.92 16.36
C ARG A 2 5.83 -7.01 16.78
N ALA A 3 4.59 -6.63 17.10
CA ALA A 3 3.58 -7.57 17.55
C ALA A 3 3.23 -8.58 16.44
N PRO A 4 2.96 -9.85 16.80
CA PRO A 4 2.44 -10.83 15.84
C PRO A 4 1.07 -10.40 15.33
N ILE A 5 0.76 -10.77 14.08
CA ILE A 5 -0.56 -10.54 13.50
C ILE A 5 -1.56 -11.50 14.18
N PRO A 6 -2.73 -11.01 14.63
CA PRO A 6 -3.76 -11.87 15.19
C PRO A 6 -4.25 -12.93 14.20
N SER A 7 -4.60 -14.12 14.68
CA SER A 7 -5.19 -15.19 13.87
C SER A 7 -6.47 -14.70 13.17
N GLY A 8 -6.59 -14.95 11.86
CA GLY A 8 -7.72 -14.49 11.04
C GLY A 8 -7.50 -13.13 10.37
N PHE A 9 -6.43 -12.42 10.71
CA PHE A 9 -6.00 -11.19 10.04
C PHE A 9 -4.79 -11.41 9.15
N GLU A 10 -4.35 -12.64 8.89
CA GLU A 10 -3.11 -12.91 8.14
C GLU A 10 -3.15 -12.40 6.69
N LYS A 11 -4.35 -12.22 6.12
CA LYS A 11 -4.51 -11.75 4.75
C LYS A 11 -4.51 -10.22 4.71
N PRO A 12 -3.55 -9.60 4.00
CA PRO A 12 -3.55 -8.16 3.79
C PRO A 12 -4.77 -7.71 2.98
N PRO A 13 -5.24 -6.47 3.18
CA PRO A 13 -6.11 -5.81 2.20
C PRO A 13 -5.42 -5.77 0.83
N SER A 14 -6.21 -5.83 -0.26
CA SER A 14 -5.66 -5.59 -1.60
C SER A 14 -5.12 -4.17 -1.71
N LEU A 15 -4.01 -4.00 -2.42
CA LEU A 15 -3.50 -2.67 -2.76
C LEU A 15 -4.55 -1.95 -3.61
N GLY A 16 -5.05 -0.83 -3.10
CA GLY A 16 -6.04 -0.01 -3.80
C GLY A 16 -5.46 0.58 -5.09
N THR A 17 -6.33 0.88 -6.06
CA THR A 17 -5.96 1.64 -7.26
C THR A 17 -6.15 3.13 -7.00
N TYR A 18 -5.13 3.93 -7.26
CA TYR A 18 -5.21 5.38 -7.23
C TYR A 18 -5.73 5.91 -8.56
N TYR A 19 -6.85 6.63 -8.48
CA TYR A 19 -7.51 7.22 -9.63
C TYR A 19 -7.18 8.71 -9.83
N GLY A 20 -6.39 9.32 -8.95
CA GLY A 20 -6.11 10.77 -8.99
C GLY A 20 -7.28 11.64 -8.51
N GLN A 21 -8.28 11.05 -7.85
CA GLN A 21 -9.48 11.75 -7.38
C GLN A 21 -9.53 11.90 -5.86
N THR A 22 -8.77 11.07 -5.14
CA THR A 22 -8.63 11.12 -3.67
C THR A 22 -7.34 11.84 -3.31
N ASP A 23 -7.22 12.22 -2.04
CA ASP A 23 -5.99 12.81 -1.52
C ASP A 23 -4.78 11.89 -1.78
N PRO A 24 -3.68 12.40 -2.37
CA PRO A 24 -2.48 11.59 -2.64
C PRO A 24 -1.80 11.10 -1.36
N ASP A 25 -1.78 11.91 -0.31
CA ASP A 25 -1.11 11.56 0.95
C ASP A 25 -1.86 10.43 1.66
N GLU A 26 -3.19 10.49 1.68
CA GLU A 26 -4.05 9.39 2.17
C GLU A 26 -3.77 8.08 1.42
N HIS A 27 -3.61 8.14 0.09
CA HIS A 27 -3.28 6.95 -0.70
C HIS A 27 -1.90 6.38 -0.36
N ILE A 28 -0.90 7.26 -0.15
CA ILE A 28 0.45 6.88 0.26
C ILE A 28 0.41 6.20 1.64
N ASP A 29 -0.33 6.77 2.60
CA ASP A 29 -0.47 6.22 3.94
C ASP A 29 -1.13 4.84 3.93
N ASN A 30 -2.17 4.66 3.13
CA ASN A 30 -2.83 3.36 2.96
C ASN A 30 -1.86 2.30 2.38
N ILE A 31 -1.08 2.65 1.35
CA ILE A 31 -0.05 1.76 0.80
C ILE A 31 1.02 1.44 1.85
N ASN A 32 1.49 2.44 2.59
CA ASN A 32 2.48 2.24 3.65
C ASN A 32 1.96 1.27 4.71
N ALA A 33 0.72 1.43 5.16
CA ALA A 33 0.10 0.55 6.16
C ALA A 33 0.00 -0.90 5.67
N ILE A 34 -0.43 -1.13 4.42
CA ILE A 34 -0.52 -2.47 3.82
C ILE A 34 0.87 -3.10 3.68
N LEU A 35 1.87 -2.33 3.23
CA LEU A 35 3.22 -2.86 3.04
C LEU A 35 3.96 -3.11 4.34
N ASP A 36 3.74 -2.27 5.33
CA ASP A 36 4.18 -2.53 6.68
C ASP A 36 3.53 -3.82 7.16
N PHE A 37 2.20 -3.97 7.07
CA PHE A 37 1.48 -5.21 7.41
C PHE A 37 2.13 -6.45 6.78
N CYS A 38 2.42 -6.42 5.48
CA CYS A 38 3.08 -7.49 4.72
C CYS A 38 4.58 -7.67 5.03
N ARG A 39 5.18 -6.81 5.86
CA ARG A 39 6.63 -6.81 6.21
C ARG A 39 7.53 -6.64 4.98
N VAL A 40 7.09 -5.84 4.03
CA VAL A 40 7.81 -5.58 2.77
C VAL A 40 8.94 -4.58 2.99
N SER A 41 10.12 -4.88 2.46
CA SER A 41 11.27 -3.96 2.48
C SER A 41 10.98 -2.65 1.73
N GLY A 42 11.55 -1.54 2.20
CA GLY A 42 11.38 -0.21 1.58
C GLY A 42 11.77 -0.18 0.09
N THR A 43 12.75 -0.97 -0.35
CA THR A 43 13.13 -1.06 -1.77
C THR A 43 12.05 -1.69 -2.65
N ILE A 44 11.24 -2.58 -2.09
CA ILE A 44 10.12 -3.21 -2.80
C ILE A 44 8.92 -2.25 -2.82
N ARG A 45 8.73 -1.45 -1.77
CA ARG A 45 7.68 -0.42 -1.68
C ARG A 45 7.73 0.58 -2.84
N CYS A 46 8.90 1.13 -3.14
CA CYS A 46 9.06 2.07 -4.27
C CYS A 46 8.75 1.44 -5.63
N ARG A 47 8.95 0.12 -5.79
CA ARG A 47 8.61 -0.60 -7.02
C ARG A 47 7.13 -0.95 -7.12
N LEU A 48 6.45 -1.09 -5.99
CA LEU A 48 5.04 -1.46 -5.94
C LEU A 48 4.12 -0.25 -6.10
N PHE A 49 4.52 0.91 -5.61
CA PHE A 49 3.71 2.14 -5.70
C PHE A 49 3.24 2.46 -7.13
N PRO A 50 4.11 2.44 -8.18
CA PRO A 50 3.68 2.69 -9.55
C PRO A 50 2.60 1.73 -10.06
N THR A 51 2.55 0.49 -9.54
CA THR A 51 1.53 -0.50 -9.93
C THR A 51 0.13 -0.17 -9.40
N THR A 52 0.04 0.75 -8.44
CA THR A 52 -1.24 1.21 -7.90
C THR A 52 -1.81 2.39 -8.66
N LEU A 53 -1.03 3.03 -9.53
CA LEU A 53 -1.46 4.21 -10.28
C LEU A 53 -2.22 3.80 -11.55
N ARG A 54 -3.42 4.36 -11.76
CA ARG A 54 -4.10 4.24 -13.05
C ARG A 54 -3.47 5.18 -14.07
N LYS A 55 -3.56 4.84 -15.36
CA LYS A 55 -3.08 5.68 -16.49
C LYS A 55 -3.48 7.16 -16.42
N GLY A 56 -4.67 7.49 -15.91
CA GLY A 56 -5.14 8.87 -15.77
C GLY A 56 -4.60 9.62 -14.54
N ALA A 57 -3.96 8.92 -13.61
CA ALA A 57 -3.32 9.49 -12.42
C ALA A 57 -1.81 9.73 -12.62
N MET A 58 -1.23 9.20 -13.70
CA MET A 58 0.14 9.51 -14.12
C MET A 58 0.07 10.80 -14.95
N ALA A 59 0.38 11.93 -14.31
CA ALA A 59 0.52 13.23 -14.97
C ALA A 59 1.83 13.31 -15.77
#